data_AF-A0AAD7AC00-F1
#
_entry.id   AF-A0AAD7AC00-F1
#
_cell.length_a   1.000
_cell.length_b   1.000
_cell.length_c   1.000
_cell.angle_alpha   90.00
_cell.angle_beta   90.00
_cell.angle_gamma   90.00
#
_symmetry.space_group_name_H-M   'P 1'
#
loop_
_entity.id
_entity.type
_entity.pdbx_description
1 polymer ?
#
loop_
_entity_poly.entity_id
_entity_poly.type
_entity_poly.pdbx_seq_one_letter_code
_entity_poly.pdbx_strand_id
1 'polypeptide(L)'
;RPPKYYLIDFGISVQLEPGADRTLPEFDDSGILSVPQDALCTNIYHIGNLVCEEFLDIYSRDLRLSSVKAMVNPDPQKRSTMDEAVLRLEKIKSGLSSWQPG
;
A
#
# COMPACT_ATOMS: atom_id res chain seq x y z
N ARG A 1 19.11 -7.80 -14.69
CA ARG A 1 17.88 -6.99 -14.92
C ARG A 1 17.08 -7.04 -13.63
N PRO A 2 16.63 -5.90 -13.06
CA PRO A 2 15.78 -5.93 -11.88
C PRO A 2 14.45 -6.64 -12.18
N PRO A 3 13.83 -7.30 -11.18
CA PRO A 3 12.52 -7.95 -11.35
C PRO A 3 11.45 -6.92 -11.74
N LYS A 4 10.49 -7.32 -12.58
CA LYS A 4 9.31 -6.51 -12.92
C LYS A 4 8.10 -7.09 -12.20
N TYR A 5 7.44 -6.27 -11.40
CA TYR A 5 6.19 -6.61 -10.73
C TYR A 5 5.04 -5.94 -11.46
N TYR A 6 3.97 -6.70 -11.73
CA TYR A 6 2.76 -6.21 -12.37
C TYR A 6 1.59 -6.46 -11.44
N LEU A 7 0.79 -5.42 -11.17
CA LEU A 7 -0.55 -5.58 -10.61
C LEU A 7 -1.47 -5.95 -11.77
N ILE A 8 -2.14 -7.10 -11.65
CA ILE A 8 -3.08 -7.59 -12.66
C ILE A 8 -4.44 -7.88 -12.00
N ASP A 9 -5.50 -7.78 -12.81
CA ASP A 9 -6.92 -8.03 -12.52
C ASP A 9 -7.73 -6.86 -11.94
N PHE A 10 -8.58 -6.22 -12.78
CA PHE A 10 -9.42 -5.06 -12.46
C PHE A 10 -10.91 -5.26 -12.78
N GLY A 11 -11.34 -6.51 -13.02
CA GLY A 11 -12.68 -6.80 -13.55
C GLY A 11 -13.79 -6.72 -12.50
N ILE A 12 -13.64 -7.43 -11.38
CA ILE A 12 -14.66 -7.55 -10.31
C ILE A 12 -13.97 -8.05 -9.01
N SER A 13 -13.50 -7.16 -8.13
CA SER A 13 -13.17 -7.54 -6.73
C SER A 13 -14.51 -7.70 -5.98
N VAL A 14 -14.83 -8.76 -5.23
CA VAL A 14 -14.08 -9.51 -4.20
C VAL A 14 -14.62 -10.95 -4.10
N GLN A 15 -13.75 -11.94 -3.85
CA GLN A 15 -14.05 -13.01 -2.90
C GLN A 15 -12.76 -13.32 -2.12
N LEU A 16 -12.74 -13.02 -0.81
CA LEU A 16 -11.56 -13.24 0.04
C LEU A 16 -11.34 -14.74 0.24
N GLU A 17 -10.37 -15.28 -0.49
CA GLU A 17 -9.74 -16.57 -0.21
C GLU A 17 -9.00 -16.54 1.14
N PRO A 18 -8.69 -17.70 1.75
CA PRO A 18 -7.81 -17.78 2.91
C PRO A 18 -6.44 -17.15 2.56
N GLY A 19 -6.08 -16.06 3.25
CA GLY A 19 -4.83 -15.33 3.01
C GLY A 19 -4.98 -13.94 2.39
N ALA A 20 -6.21 -13.51 2.06
CA ALA A 20 -6.44 -12.12 1.69
C ALA A 20 -6.27 -11.18 2.90
N ASP A 21 -5.71 -9.99 2.67
CA ASP A 21 -5.41 -9.00 3.69
C ASP A 21 -6.70 -8.53 4.38
N ARG A 22 -6.85 -8.91 5.65
CA ARG A 22 -8.00 -8.57 6.52
C ARG A 22 -7.70 -7.44 7.48
N THR A 23 -6.60 -6.73 7.29
CA THR A 23 -6.19 -5.66 8.20
C THR A 23 -6.86 -4.32 7.91
N LEU A 24 -7.64 -4.23 6.82
CA LEU A 24 -8.37 -3.02 6.46
C LEU A 24 -9.25 -2.57 7.64
N PRO A 25 -9.01 -1.36 8.22
CA PRO A 25 -9.70 -0.91 9.42
C PRO A 25 -11.22 -0.76 9.29
N GLU A 26 -11.71 -0.69 8.06
CA GLU A 26 -13.12 -0.60 7.72
C GLU A 26 -13.86 -1.94 7.75
N PHE A 27 -13.14 -3.06 7.88
CA PHE A 27 -13.74 -4.38 8.10
C PHE A 27 -14.30 -4.51 9.51
N ASP A 28 -15.44 -5.19 9.62
CA ASP A 28 -15.96 -5.67 10.89
C ASP A 28 -15.24 -6.95 11.35
N ASP A 29 -15.64 -7.47 12.52
CA ASP A 29 -15.07 -8.70 13.09
C ASP A 29 -15.23 -9.94 12.18
N SER A 30 -16.12 -9.87 11.18
CA SER A 30 -16.33 -10.93 10.19
C SER A 30 -15.48 -10.76 8.92
N GLY A 31 -14.72 -9.66 8.81
CA GLY A 31 -13.92 -9.35 7.63
C GLY A 31 -14.74 -8.77 6.47
N ILE A 32 -15.93 -8.22 6.75
CA ILE A 32 -16.83 -7.63 5.77
C ILE A 32 -16.80 -6.11 5.94
N LEU A 33 -16.87 -5.37 4.83
CA LEU A 33 -17.03 -3.92 4.87
C LEU A 33 -18.34 -3.56 5.55
N SER A 34 -18.22 -2.89 6.71
CA SER A 34 -19.37 -2.44 7.50
C SER A 34 -20.20 -1.35 6.81
N VAL A 35 -19.62 -0.64 5.85
CA VAL A 35 -20.25 0.39 5.01
C VAL A 35 -19.70 0.35 3.58
N PRO A 36 -20.47 0.80 2.57
CA PRO A 36 -19.93 1.02 1.22
C PRO A 36 -18.71 1.94 1.29
N GLN A 37 -17.55 1.43 0.91
CA GLN A 37 -16.30 2.18 0.89
C GLN A 37 -15.90 2.53 -0.54
N ASP A 38 -15.15 3.61 -0.69
CA ASP A 38 -14.50 3.94 -1.94
C ASP A 38 -13.46 2.86 -2.27
N ALA A 39 -13.69 2.15 -3.37
CA ALA A 39 -12.81 1.08 -3.84
C ALA A 39 -11.36 1.58 -4.04
N LEU A 40 -11.17 2.86 -4.39
CA LEU A 40 -9.85 3.46 -4.54
C LEU A 40 -9.12 3.58 -3.19
N CYS A 41 -9.81 4.03 -2.14
CA CYS A 41 -9.25 4.15 -0.80
C CYS A 41 -8.88 2.78 -0.21
N THR A 42 -9.69 1.76 -0.46
CA THR A 42 -9.41 0.38 -0.06
C THR A 42 -8.18 -0.18 -0.77
N ASN A 43 -8.09 0.02 -2.09
CA ASN A 43 -6.92 -0.43 -2.87
C ASN A 43 -5.63 0.25 -2.43
N ILE A 44 -5.67 1.54 -2.10
CA ILE A 44 -4.51 2.27 -1.58
C ILE A 44 -4.03 1.65 -0.26
N TYR A 45 -4.94 1.29 0.63
CA TYR A 45 -4.60 0.63 1.88
C TYR A 45 -3.91 -0.71 1.64
N HIS A 46 -4.52 -1.60 0.84
CA HIS A 46 -3.96 -2.92 0.58
C HIS A 46 -2.59 -2.87 -0.09
N ILE A 47 -2.38 -1.96 -1.05
CA ILE A 47 -1.07 -1.78 -1.69
C ILE A 47 -0.06 -1.26 -0.67
N GLY A 48 -0.44 -0.30 0.18
CA GLY A 48 0.41 0.20 1.25
C GLY A 48 0.79 -0.90 2.24
N ASN A 49 -0.17 -1.70 2.66
CA ASN A 49 0.03 -2.77 3.63
C ASN A 49 0.92 -3.88 3.05
N LEU A 50 0.71 -4.28 1.80
CA LEU A 50 1.58 -5.21 1.08
C LEU A 50 3.03 -4.71 1.02
N VAL A 51 3.24 -3.41 0.77
CA VAL A 51 4.59 -2.84 0.77
C VAL A 51 5.20 -2.83 2.18
N CYS A 52 4.41 -2.61 3.23
CA CYS A 52 4.87 -2.73 4.61
C CYS A 52 5.35 -4.16 4.93
N GLU A 53 4.48 -5.14 4.72
CA GLU A 53 4.71 -6.55 5.09
C GLU A 53 5.86 -7.17 4.27
N GLU A 54 5.86 -7.00 2.95
CA GLU A 54 6.80 -7.69 2.07
C GLU A 54 8.16 -7.01 1.95
N PHE A 55 8.24 -5.69 2.20
CA PHE A 55 9.47 -4.92 1.96
C PHE A 55 10.01 -4.23 3.20
N LEU A 56 9.18 -3.61 4.03
CA LEU A 56 9.66 -2.78 5.14
C LEU A 56 9.97 -3.59 6.39
N ASP A 57 9.20 -4.64 6.66
CA ASP A 57 9.47 -5.56 7.78
C ASP A 57 10.73 -6.41 7.52
N ILE A 58 11.07 -6.66 6.26
CA ILE A 58 12.20 -7.51 5.87
C ILE A 58 13.51 -6.72 5.66
N TYR A 59 13.47 -5.48 5.12
CA TYR A 59 14.67 -4.79 4.60
C TYR A 59 15.10 -3.47 5.28
N SER A 60 14.53 -3.08 6.45
CA SER A 60 14.91 -1.92 7.31
C SER A 60 14.08 -0.61 7.19
N ARG A 61 14.13 0.18 8.28
CA ARG A 61 13.02 0.89 8.96
C ARG A 61 12.90 2.40 8.72
N ASP A 62 13.91 3.10 8.21
CA ASP A 62 14.03 4.54 8.51
C ASP A 62 13.69 5.54 7.40
N LEU A 63 13.56 5.16 6.13
CA LEU A 63 13.45 6.16 5.04
C LEU A 63 12.22 6.08 4.14
N ARG A 64 11.43 5.00 4.19
CA ARG A 64 10.25 4.82 3.32
C ARG A 64 8.94 4.64 4.08
N LEU A 65 9.02 4.60 5.41
CA LEU A 65 7.90 4.37 6.31
C LEU A 65 6.84 5.48 6.25
N SER A 66 7.22 6.75 6.05
CA SER A 66 6.27 7.87 6.10
C SER A 66 5.30 7.88 4.93
N SER A 67 5.75 7.48 3.73
CA SER A 67 4.88 7.43 2.55
C SER A 67 3.91 6.26 2.65
N VAL A 68 4.40 5.09 3.04
CA VAL A 68 3.56 3.90 3.21
C VAL A 68 2.61 4.05 4.41
N LYS A 69 3.05 4.66 5.52
CA LYS A 69 2.19 5.01 6.67
C LYS A 69 1.02 5.92 6.29
N ALA A 70 1.21 6.81 5.32
CA ALA A 70 0.11 7.64 4.83
C ALA A 70 -0.89 6.85 3.98
N MET A 71 -0.46 5.79 3.31
CA MET A 71 -1.32 4.87 2.55
C MET A 71 -2.10 3.93 3.47
N VAL A 72 -1.55 3.53 4.62
CA VAL A 72 -2.22 2.67 5.61
C VAL A 72 -2.88 3.46 6.75
N ASN A 73 -3.26 4.72 6.50
CA ASN A 73 -3.95 5.51 7.51
C ASN A 73 -5.30 4.86 7.85
N PRO A 74 -5.61 4.63 9.15
CA PRO A 74 -6.88 4.04 9.54
C PRO A 74 -8.09 4.94 9.28
N ASP A 75 -7.87 6.25 9.14
CA ASP A 75 -8.91 7.16 8.65
C ASP A 75 -8.82 7.26 7.11
N PRO A 76 -9.78 6.70 6.36
CA PRO A 76 -9.76 6.74 4.89
C PRO A 76 -9.75 8.16 4.32
N GLN A 77 -10.26 9.16 5.03
CA GLN A 77 -10.22 10.57 4.60
C GLN A 77 -8.83 11.20 4.77
N LYS A 78 -8.00 10.65 5.66
CA LYS A 78 -6.61 11.07 5.86
C LYS A 78 -5.61 10.18 5.12
N ARG A 79 -6.10 9.17 4.38
CA ARG A 79 -5.30 8.28 3.56
C ARG A 79 -4.82 9.05 2.33
N SER A 80 -3.54 8.92 2.00
CA SER A 80 -3.00 9.58 0.80
C SER A 80 -3.70 9.08 -0.45
N THR A 81 -3.85 9.93 -1.47
CA THR A 81 -4.32 9.46 -2.79
C THR A 81 -3.23 8.64 -3.50
N MET A 82 -3.60 7.92 -4.56
CA MET A 82 -2.62 7.20 -5.38
C MET A 82 -1.60 8.16 -6.02
N ASP A 83 -2.05 9.32 -6.50
CA ASP A 83 -1.18 10.34 -7.07
C ASP A 83 -0.18 10.87 -6.04
N GLU A 84 -0.64 11.16 -4.82
CA GLU A 84 0.25 11.58 -3.73
C GLU A 84 1.27 10.50 -3.34
N ALA A 85 0.85 9.23 -3.31
CA ALA A 85 1.72 8.11 -3.05
C ALA A 85 2.80 7.96 -4.12
N VAL A 86 2.43 8.03 -5.41
CA VAL A 86 3.35 7.97 -6.55
C VAL A 86 4.33 9.16 -6.52
N LEU A 87 3.84 10.38 -6.30
CA LEU A 87 4.69 11.58 -6.22
C LEU A 87 5.72 11.47 -5.09
N ARG A 88 5.31 10.99 -3.92
CA ARG A 88 6.22 10.77 -2.78
C ARG A 88 7.25 9.69 -3.09
N LEU A 89 6.83 8.60 -3.72
CA LEU A 89 7.73 7.51 -4.11
C LEU A 89 8.76 7.95 -5.16
N GLU A 90 8.35 8.70 -6.17
CA GLU A 90 9.26 9.26 -7.18
C GLU A 90 10.24 10.26 -6.55
N LYS A 91 9.79 11.08 -5.59
CA LYS A 91 10.67 11.96 -4.82
C LYS A 91 11.74 11.16 -4.05
N ILE A 92 11.36 10.09 -3.38
CA ILE A 92 12.29 9.19 -2.70
C ILE A 92 13.28 8.58 -3.69
N LYS A 93 12.78 8.07 -4.83
CA LYS A 93 13.60 7.47 -5.89
C LYS A 93 14.62 8.46 -6.48
N SER A 94 14.23 9.71 -6.68
CA SER A 94 15.12 10.77 -7.14
C SER A 94 16.25 11.10 -6.15
N GLY A 95 16.01 10.94 -4.85
CA GLY A 95 17.05 11.10 -3.82
C GLY A 95 18.00 9.92 -3.70
N LEU A 96 17.67 8.79 -4.30
CA LEU A 96 18.48 7.57 -4.29
C LEU A 96 19.40 7.45 -5.51
N SER A 97 19.14 8.20 -6.59
CA SER A 97 19.99 8.17 -7.80
C SER A 97 21.38 8.79 -7.61
N SER A 98 21.67 9.40 -6.46
CA SER A 98 23.02 9.85 -6.08
C SER A 98 23.84 8.79 -5.34
N TRP A 99 23.29 7.60 -5.07
CA TRP A 99 24.03 6.51 -4.43
C TRP A 99 24.78 5.69 -5.48
N GLN A 100 26.11 5.72 -5.42
CA GLN A 100 26.97 4.75 -6.11
C GLN A 100 27.44 3.69 -5.10
N PRO A 101 27.40 2.38 -5.42
CA PRO A 101 28.07 1.39 -4.59
C PRO A 101 29.58 1.62 -4.68
N GLY A 102 30.22 1.80 -3.52
CA GLY A 102 31.68 1.77 -3.37
C GLY A 102 32.23 0.36 -3.29
#